data_AF-A0A443QBE2-F1
#
_entry.id   AF-A0A443QBE2-F1
#
_cell.length_a   1.000
_cell.length_b   1.000
_cell.length_c   1.000
_cell.angle_alpha   90.00
_cell.angle_beta   90.00
_cell.angle_gamma   90.00
#
_symmetry.space_group_name_H-M   'P 1'
#
loop_
_entity.id
_entity.type
_entity.pdbx_description
1 polymer ?
#
loop_
_entity_poly.entity_id
_entity_poly.type
_entity_poly.pdbx_seq_one_letter_code
_entity_poly.pdbx_strand_id
1 'polypeptide(L)'
;RTYEQHYVNFILGEGCYSYVGKIDQGPQSISLGDGCHYFGIIVHEIMHAIGFFHAHSRTDRDEYLNIYWENIQEAFRSQFRKLNPYEGNLHSF
;
A
#
# COMPACT_ATOMS: atom_id res chain seq x y z
N ARG A 1 -14.67 18.29 -7.11
CA ARG A 1 -15.51 17.24 -6.49
C ARG A 1 -16.94 17.76 -6.51
N THR A 2 -17.87 17.00 -7.05
CA THR A 2 -19.26 17.43 -7.25
C THR A 2 -20.19 16.67 -6.31
N TYR A 3 -20.24 15.34 -6.45
CA TYR A 3 -21.16 14.46 -5.72
C TYR A 3 -20.59 13.06 -5.43
N GLU A 4 -19.30 12.84 -5.67
CA GLU A 4 -18.69 11.53 -5.51
C GLU A 4 -18.63 11.14 -4.02
N GLN A 5 -19.25 10.00 -3.65
CA GLN A 5 -19.20 9.48 -2.28
C GLN A 5 -17.80 8.94 -1.93
N HIS A 6 -17.07 8.40 -2.90
CA HIS A 6 -15.73 7.85 -2.73
C HIS A 6 -14.73 8.67 -3.51
N TYR A 7 -13.69 9.14 -2.83
CA TYR A 7 -12.60 9.88 -3.45
C TYR A 7 -11.33 9.78 -2.60
N VAL A 8 -10.19 9.99 -3.24
CA VAL A 8 -8.90 10.14 -2.57
C VAL A 8 -8.76 11.56 -2.04
N ASN A 9 -8.38 11.71 -0.77
CA ASN A 9 -8.10 12.97 -0.10
C ASN A 9 -6.64 13.04 0.35
N PHE A 10 -5.84 13.91 -0.27
CA PHE A 10 -4.47 14.14 0.17
C PHE A 10 -4.47 14.99 1.44
N ILE A 11 -3.73 14.54 2.46
CA ILE A 11 -3.60 15.22 3.75
C ILE A 11 -2.14 15.38 4.15
N LEU A 12 -1.85 16.41 4.96
CA LEU A 12 -0.58 16.56 5.66
C LEU A 12 -0.68 15.82 7.00
N GLY A 13 -0.44 14.50 6.99
CA GLY A 13 -0.45 13.65 8.17
C GLY A 13 0.97 13.31 8.66
N GLU A 14 1.07 12.34 9.57
CA GLU A 14 2.36 11.79 10.02
C GLU A 14 2.78 10.63 9.11
N GLY A 15 3.89 10.80 8.39
CA GLY A 15 4.43 9.80 7.47
C GLY A 15 3.70 9.69 6.13
N CYS A 16 4.10 8.70 5.35
CA CYS A 16 3.57 8.40 4.01
C CYS A 16 2.74 7.12 4.10
N TYR A 17 1.45 7.20 3.78
CA TYR A 17 0.58 6.03 3.80
C TYR A 17 -0.69 6.22 2.96
N SER A 18 -1.26 5.10 2.54
CA SER A 18 -2.58 4.98 1.93
C SER A 18 -3.20 3.63 2.29
N TYR A 19 -4.53 3.55 2.23
CA TYR A 19 -5.21 2.26 2.13
C TYR A 19 -4.88 1.58 0.79
N VAL A 20 -4.95 0.25 0.76
CA VAL A 20 -4.84 -0.53 -0.47
C VAL A 20 -6.23 -0.72 -1.07
N GLY A 21 -6.45 -0.16 -2.26
CA GLY A 21 -7.73 -0.21 -2.96
C GLY A 21 -8.81 0.72 -2.39
N LYS A 22 -10.05 0.53 -2.84
CA LYS A 22 -11.23 1.30 -2.39
C LYS A 22 -11.75 0.73 -1.07
N ILE A 23 -11.95 1.58 -0.05
CA ILE A 23 -12.41 1.14 1.28
C ILE A 23 -13.93 1.13 1.51
N ASP A 24 -14.74 1.50 0.51
CA ASP A 24 -16.21 1.61 0.56
C ASP A 24 -16.82 2.39 1.74
N GLN A 25 -16.01 3.18 2.45
CA GLN A 25 -16.38 3.93 3.67
C GLN A 25 -16.39 5.46 3.44
N GLY A 26 -16.58 5.88 2.19
CA GLY A 26 -16.56 7.27 1.78
C GLY A 26 -15.16 7.74 1.33
N PRO A 27 -14.73 8.96 1.70
CA PRO A 27 -13.39 9.48 1.41
C PRO A 27 -12.28 8.62 2.02
N GLN A 28 -11.19 8.41 1.30
CA GLN A 28 -9.98 7.76 1.83
C GLN A 28 -8.78 8.68 1.75
N SER A 29 -8.00 8.72 2.83
CA SER A 29 -6.86 9.61 2.94
C SER A 29 -5.59 8.99 2.34
N ILE A 30 -4.83 9.82 1.62
CA ILE A 30 -3.41 9.58 1.34
C ILE A 30 -2.62 10.60 2.16
N SER A 31 -1.80 10.13 3.09
CA SER A 31 -0.92 10.99 3.88
C SER A 31 0.37 11.27 3.13
N LEU A 32 0.69 12.55 3.00
CA LEU A 32 1.96 13.05 2.48
C LEU A 32 2.55 14.00 3.52
N GLY A 33 3.05 13.44 4.63
CA GLY A 33 3.75 14.20 5.66
C GLY A 33 5.11 14.74 5.23
N ASP A 34 5.85 15.30 6.19
CA ASP A 34 7.22 15.76 5.96
C ASP A 34 8.10 14.62 5.44
N GLY A 35 8.81 14.88 4.34
CA GLY A 35 9.64 13.89 3.66
C GLY A 35 8.92 13.03 2.60
N CYS A 36 7.59 13.15 2.44
CA CYS A 36 6.82 12.35 1.48
C CYS A 36 6.61 13.00 0.10
N HIS A 37 7.06 14.25 -0.11
CA HIS A 37 6.71 15.05 -1.30
C HIS A 37 7.59 14.77 -2.52
N TYR A 38 8.33 13.68 -2.50
CA TYR A 38 9.06 13.20 -3.67
C TYR A 38 8.10 12.52 -4.64
N PHE A 39 8.26 12.79 -5.94
CA PHE A 39 7.40 12.23 -6.99
C PHE A 39 7.20 10.72 -6.86
N GLY A 40 8.28 9.96 -6.61
CA GLY A 40 8.21 8.51 -6.46
C GLY A 40 7.36 8.06 -5.27
N ILE A 41 7.42 8.77 -4.14
CA ILE A 41 6.63 8.46 -2.94
C ILE A 41 5.16 8.78 -3.20
N ILE A 42 4.85 9.93 -3.81
CA ILE A 42 3.47 10.29 -4.15
C ILE A 42 2.85 9.23 -5.07
N VAL A 43 3.59 8.78 -6.08
CA VAL A 43 3.13 7.71 -6.99
C VAL A 43 2.94 6.39 -6.25
N HIS A 44 3.86 6.04 -5.33
CA HIS A 44 3.76 4.85 -4.50
C HIS A 44 2.46 4.82 -3.67
N GLU A 45 2.14 5.92 -2.97
CA GLU A 45 0.91 5.99 -2.18
C GLU A 45 -0.36 5.99 -3.04
N ILE A 46 -0.31 6.60 -4.23
CA ILE A 46 -1.41 6.51 -5.20
C ILE A 46 -1.58 5.07 -5.70
N MET A 47 -0.49 4.33 -5.94
CA MET A 47 -0.55 2.92 -6.34
C MET A 47 -1.21 2.06 -5.26
N HIS A 48 -0.94 2.33 -3.99
CA HIS A 48 -1.70 1.73 -2.89
C HIS A 48 -3.20 2.04 -3.03
N ALA A 49 -3.60 3.30 -3.16
CA ALA A 49 -5.01 3.65 -3.35
C ALA A 49 -5.68 2.99 -4.57
N ILE A 50 -4.92 2.71 -5.64
CA ILE A 50 -5.40 1.97 -6.82
C ILE A 50 -5.65 0.49 -6.49
N GLY A 51 -4.88 -0.10 -5.58
CA GLY A 51 -5.00 -1.51 -5.18
C GLY A 51 -3.70 -2.31 -5.22
N PHE A 52 -2.55 -1.66 -5.43
CA PHE A 52 -1.27 -2.37 -5.45
C PHE A 52 -0.75 -2.56 -4.04
N PHE A 53 -0.42 -3.80 -3.70
CA PHE A 53 0.40 -4.13 -2.54
C PHE A 53 1.89 -4.00 -2.88
N HIS A 54 2.74 -4.09 -1.85
CA HIS A 54 4.18 -4.14 -2.06
C HIS A 54 4.60 -5.35 -2.91
N ALA A 55 5.51 -5.12 -3.86
CA ALA A 55 5.96 -6.17 -4.78
C ALA A 55 6.61 -7.37 -4.08
N HIS A 56 7.31 -7.15 -2.95
CA HIS A 56 7.91 -8.24 -2.17
C HIS A 56 6.88 -9.11 -1.47
N SER A 57 5.61 -8.71 -1.43
CA SER A 57 4.51 -9.50 -0.86
C SER A 57 3.84 -10.41 -1.89
N ARG A 58 4.25 -10.43 -3.16
CA ARG A 58 3.66 -11.35 -4.14
C ARG A 58 3.73 -12.82 -3.69
N THR A 59 2.74 -13.61 -4.12
CA THR A 59 2.63 -15.04 -3.80
C THR A 59 3.81 -15.86 -4.33
N ASP A 60 4.37 -15.43 -5.48
CA ASP A 60 5.52 -16.02 -6.18
C ASP A 60 6.87 -15.38 -5.80
N ARG A 61 6.91 -14.46 -4.82
CA ARG A 61 8.13 -13.67 -4.54
C ARG A 61 9.36 -14.52 -4.18
N ASP A 62 9.17 -15.71 -3.62
CA ASP A 62 10.27 -16.61 -3.24
C ASP A 62 10.97 -17.25 -4.46
N GLU A 63 10.42 -17.11 -5.67
CA GLU A 63 11.11 -17.47 -6.92
C GLU A 63 12.19 -16.44 -7.31
N TYR A 64 12.09 -15.22 -6.76
CA TYR A 64 12.92 -14.06 -7.13
C TYR A 64 13.73 -13.48 -5.97
N LEU A 65 13.26 -13.67 -4.73
CA LEU A 65 13.79 -13.02 -3.53
C LEU A 65 14.02 -14.02 -2.40
N ASN A 66 15.13 -13.85 -1.68
CA ASN A 66 15.38 -14.52 -0.40
C ASN A 66 15.20 -13.51 0.73
N ILE A 67 14.27 -13.81 1.66
CA ILE A 67 14.07 -12.99 2.86
C ILE A 67 14.90 -13.55 4.01
N TYR A 68 15.91 -12.80 4.44
CA TYR A 68 16.73 -13.10 5.62
C TYR A 68 16.00 -12.65 6.89
N TRP A 69 15.13 -13.52 7.42
CA TRP A 69 14.25 -13.24 8.56
C TRP A 69 14.99 -12.90 9.86
N GLU A 70 16.24 -13.33 9.99
CA GLU A 70 17.16 -13.01 11.08
C GLU A 70 17.57 -11.53 11.10
N ASN A 71 17.53 -10.85 9.95
CA ASN A 71 17.86 -9.43 9.82
C ASN A 71 16.64 -8.52 10.03
N ILE A 72 15.46 -9.11 10.26
CA ILE A 72 14.20 -8.38 10.45
C ILE A 72 13.84 -8.41 11.93
N GLN A 73 13.65 -7.24 12.53
CA GLN A 73 13.18 -7.13 13.91
C GLN A 73 11.82 -7.84 14.04
N GLU A 74 11.63 -8.59 15.13
CA GLU A 74 10.45 -9.44 15.33
C GLU A 74 9.13 -8.69 15.10
N ALA A 75 9.04 -7.45 15.61
CA ALA A 75 7.87 -6.60 15.49
C ALA A 75 7.46 -6.27 14.04
N PHE A 76 8.40 -6.32 13.09
CA PHE A 76 8.18 -5.97 11.69
C PHE A 76 8.09 -7.18 10.75
N ARG A 77 8.27 -8.42 11.24
CA ARG A 77 8.22 -9.62 10.38
C ARG A 77 6.89 -9.78 9.63
N SER A 78 5.79 -9.32 10.23
CA SER A 78 4.47 -9.35 9.56
C SER A 78 4.44 -8.55 8.25
N GLN A 79 5.25 -7.50 8.12
CA GLN A 79 5.33 -6.63 6.93
C GLN A 79 5.99 -7.30 5.72
N PHE A 80 6.66 -8.43 5.93
CA PHE A 80 7.34 -9.21 4.89
C PHE A 80 6.61 -10.50 4.56
N ARG A 81 5.38 -10.70 5.06
CA ARG A 81 4.57 -11.85 4.67
C ARG A 81 4.13 -11.73 3.21
N LYS A 82 4.00 -12.88 2.56
CA LYS A 82 3.36 -12.98 1.24
C LYS A 82 1.86 -12.78 1.40
N LEU A 83 1.25 -12.19 0.38
CA LEU A 83 -0.19 -12.18 0.19
C LEU A 83 -0.68 -13.61 0.06
N ASN A 84 -1.91 -13.85 0.51
CA ASN A 84 -2.56 -15.10 0.19
C ASN A 84 -2.95 -15.11 -1.32
N PRO A 85 -3.21 -16.28 -1.93
CA PRO A 85 -3.56 -16.39 -3.35
C PRO A 85 -4.81 -15.61 -3.77
N TYR A 86 -5.69 -15.26 -2.84
CA TYR A 86 -6.92 -14.50 -3.13
C TYR A 86 -6.67 -12.97 -3.09
N GLU A 87 -5.73 -12.52 -2.27
CA GLU A 87 -5.27 -11.13 -2.19
C GLU A 87 -4.26 -10.77 -3.29
N GLY A 88 -3.47 -11.75 -3.74
CA GLY A 88 -2.45 -11.57 -4.79
C GLY A 88 -3.02 -11.52 -6.21
N ASN A 89 -4.28 -11.91 -6.39
CA ASN A 89 -4.99 -11.70 -7.64
C ASN A 89 -5.57 -10.29 -7.63
N LEU A 90 -5.22 -9.50 -8.64
CA LEU A 90 -5.95 -8.28 -9.01
C LEU A 90 -7.36 -8.69 -9.47
N HIS A 91 -8.20 -9.18 -8.57
CA HIS A 91 -9.61 -9.45 -8.86
C HIS A 91 -10.34 -8.12 -8.87
N SER A 92 -10.49 -7.63 -10.11
CA SER A 92 -11.67 -6.99 -10.70
C SER A 92 -12.60 -6.23 -9.74
N PHE A 93 -12.66 -4.92 -9.97
CA PHE A 93 -13.75 -4.03 -9.59
C PHE A 93 -15.14 -4.64 -9.79
#